data_AF-A0A119CSX7-F1
#
_entry.id   AF-A0A119CSX7-F1
#
_cell.length_a   1.000
_cell.length_b   1.000
_cell.length_c   1.000
_cell.angle_alpha   90.00
_cell.angle_beta   90.00
_cell.angle_gamma   90.00
#
_symmetry.space_group_name_H-M   'P 1'
#
loop_
_entity.id
_entity.type
_entity.pdbx_description
1 polymer ?
#
loop_
_entity_poly.entity_id
_entity_poly.type
_entity_poly.pdbx_seq_one_letter_code
_entity_poly.pdbx_strand_id
1 'polypeptide(L)'
;MSSLLFAAAATLGFLAFFEPCTIATHTLFAARTHHASGTQRALALVQLLLARAGLLALIFGVAASVGLATLSSGMAMAMLAAIGLVYLVTRRVYLPVPHLKFFRLLPGGDRLSQGVKLGLTLPACTLPLVLIVGILSALAQQALLAILAGGLFALMFSLPTVWGSAHGMGADARAFLSRAASLSPYFTAFLLWGAAFLIWQTGV
;
A
#
# COMPACT_ATOMS: atom_id res chain seq x y z
N MET A 1 19.77 -7.69 -3.58
CA MET A 1 18.90 -6.56 -3.15
C MET A 1 17.66 -6.42 -4.02
N SER A 2 17.80 -6.36 -5.35
CA SER A 2 16.69 -6.21 -6.32
C SER A 2 15.59 -7.27 -6.21
N SER A 3 15.95 -8.56 -6.13
CA SER A 3 14.98 -9.66 -6.00
C SER A 3 14.14 -9.55 -4.70
N LEU A 4 14.78 -9.14 -3.60
CA LEU A 4 14.14 -8.95 -2.30
C LEU A 4 13.20 -7.74 -2.33
N LEU A 5 13.60 -6.64 -2.98
CA LEU A 5 12.76 -5.47 -3.19
C LEU A 5 11.48 -5.81 -3.97
N PHE A 6 11.60 -6.54 -5.08
CA PHE A 6 10.43 -6.94 -5.87
C PHE A 6 9.54 -7.95 -5.14
N ALA A 7 10.14 -8.93 -4.45
CA ALA A 7 9.38 -9.88 -3.64
C ALA A 7 8.62 -9.17 -2.50
N ALA A 8 9.27 -8.24 -1.80
CA ALA A 8 8.64 -7.43 -0.77
C ALA A 8 7.55 -6.53 -1.36
N ALA A 9 7.81 -5.84 -2.47
CA ALA A 9 6.82 -5.00 -3.13
C ALA A 9 5.58 -5.79 -3.56
N ALA A 10 5.76 -7.00 -4.11
CA ALA A 10 4.66 -7.85 -4.51
C ALA A 10 3.85 -8.38 -3.32
N THR A 11 4.54 -8.97 -2.34
CA THR A 11 3.90 -9.58 -1.16
C THR A 11 3.23 -8.54 -0.27
N LEU A 12 3.93 -7.45 0.06
CA LEU A 12 3.39 -6.37 0.90
C LEU A 12 2.33 -5.56 0.16
N GLY A 13 2.45 -5.39 -1.16
CA GLY A 13 1.42 -4.77 -1.99
C GLY A 13 0.13 -5.59 -1.98
N PHE A 14 0.23 -6.91 -2.13
CA PHE A 14 -0.91 -7.81 -2.00
C PHE A 14 -1.52 -7.77 -0.59
N LEU A 15 -0.67 -7.76 0.44
CA LEU A 15 -1.11 -7.69 1.84
C LEU A 15 -1.83 -6.37 2.16
N ALA A 16 -1.37 -5.25 1.59
CA ALA A 16 -1.99 -3.93 1.76
C ALA A 16 -3.45 -3.91 1.28
N PHE A 17 -3.82 -4.75 0.31
CA PHE A 17 -5.21 -4.88 -0.12
C PHE A 17 -6.11 -5.49 0.95
N PHE A 18 -5.58 -6.42 1.75
CA PHE A 18 -6.35 -7.11 2.78
C PHE A 18 -6.46 -6.34 4.08
N GLU A 19 -5.83 -5.18 4.19
CA GLU A 19 -6.00 -4.34 5.36
C GLU A 19 -7.48 -3.93 5.53
N PRO A 20 -8.03 -3.93 6.77
CA PRO A 20 -9.46 -3.68 6.99
C PRO A 20 -9.91 -2.29 6.52
N CYS A 21 -9.02 -1.31 6.56
CA CYS A 21 -9.18 0.05 6.07
C CYS A 21 -9.24 0.18 4.53
N THR A 22 -8.64 -0.76 3.78
CA THR A 22 -8.60 -0.75 2.31
C THR A 22 -9.73 -1.58 1.75
N ILE A 23 -10.06 -2.72 2.38
CA ILE A 23 -11.12 -3.61 1.91
C ILE A 23 -12.45 -2.86 1.72
N ALA A 24 -12.88 -2.05 2.70
CA ALA A 24 -14.17 -1.36 2.61
C ALA A 24 -14.23 -0.39 1.41
N THR A 25 -13.18 0.41 1.21
CA THR A 25 -13.15 1.41 0.14
C THR A 25 -12.97 0.79 -1.24
N HIS A 26 -12.12 -0.25 -1.33
CA HIS A 26 -11.86 -0.97 -2.57
C HIS A 26 -13.02 -1.85 -3.02
N THR A 27 -13.68 -2.53 -2.09
CA THR A 27 -14.90 -3.30 -2.40
C THR A 27 -16.01 -2.36 -2.83
N LEU A 28 -16.28 -1.27 -2.11
CA LEU A 28 -17.31 -0.33 -2.52
C LEU A 28 -17.04 0.30 -3.90
N PHE A 29 -15.78 0.60 -4.22
CA PHE A 29 -15.39 1.05 -5.55
C PHE A 29 -15.60 -0.05 -6.62
N ALA A 30 -15.16 -1.28 -6.37
CA ALA A 30 -15.31 -2.41 -7.28
C ALA A 30 -16.80 -2.74 -7.55
N ALA A 31 -17.66 -2.65 -6.53
CA ALA A 31 -19.10 -2.86 -6.70
C ALA A 31 -19.72 -1.79 -7.60
N ARG A 32 -19.37 -0.51 -7.39
CA ARG A 32 -19.87 0.59 -8.23
C ARG A 32 -19.37 0.48 -9.66
N THR A 33 -18.10 0.16 -9.87
CA THR A 33 -17.51 0.05 -11.22
C THR A 33 -17.98 -1.19 -11.98
N HIS A 34 -18.39 -2.25 -11.28
CA HIS A 34 -19.01 -3.42 -11.89
C HIS A 34 -20.34 -3.10 -12.59
N HIS A 35 -21.11 -2.14 -12.07
CA HIS A 35 -22.37 -1.69 -12.68
C HIS A 35 -22.19 -0.67 -13.81
N ALA A 36 -20.97 -0.18 -14.06
CA ALA A 36 -20.69 0.77 -15.13
C ALA A 36 -20.54 0.06 -16.49
N SER A 37 -20.68 0.82 -17.59
CA SER A 37 -20.42 0.28 -18.93
C SER A 37 -18.94 -0.13 -19.08
N GLY A 38 -18.65 -1.09 -19.96
CA GLY A 38 -17.31 -1.68 -20.10
C GLY A 38 -16.20 -0.64 -20.27
N THR A 39 -16.45 0.41 -21.07
CA THR A 39 -15.50 1.51 -21.30
C THR A 39 -15.31 2.39 -20.07
N GLN A 40 -16.39 2.72 -19.34
CA GLN A 40 -16.31 3.51 -18.10
C GLN A 40 -15.61 2.73 -16.98
N ARG A 41 -15.85 1.42 -16.90
CA ARG A 41 -15.15 0.51 -15.98
C ARG A 41 -13.66 0.50 -16.27
N ALA A 42 -13.26 0.28 -17.53
CA ALA A 42 -11.86 0.27 -17.94
C ALA A 42 -11.19 1.61 -17.61
N LEU A 43 -11.83 2.73 -17.94
CA LEU A 43 -11.31 4.07 -17.64
C LEU A 43 -11.11 4.29 -16.14
N ALA A 44 -12.09 3.92 -15.31
CA ALA A 44 -12.01 4.08 -13.86
C ALA A 44 -10.88 3.23 -13.24
N LEU A 45 -10.67 2.01 -13.74
CA LEU A 45 -9.58 1.13 -13.30
C LEU A 45 -8.21 1.64 -13.75
N VAL A 46 -8.08 2.09 -15.00
CA VAL A 46 -6.84 2.68 -15.52
C VAL A 46 -6.49 3.94 -14.72
N GLN A 47 -7.47 4.80 -14.44
CA GLN A 47 -7.27 5.99 -13.61
C GLN A 47 -6.81 5.65 -12.18
N LEU A 48 -7.41 4.64 -11.56
CA LEU A 48 -6.99 4.14 -10.24
C LEU A 48 -5.54 3.64 -10.27
N LEU A 49 -5.23 2.77 -11.24
CA LEU A 49 -3.91 2.15 -11.40
C LEU A 49 -2.83 3.19 -11.68
N LEU A 50 -3.05 4.09 -12.63
CA LEU A 50 -2.09 5.13 -12.99
C LEU A 50 -1.84 6.10 -11.84
N ALA A 51 -2.89 6.57 -11.17
CA ALA A 51 -2.75 7.49 -10.05
C ALA A 51 -1.94 6.87 -8.91
N ARG A 52 -2.22 5.61 -8.59
CA ARG A 52 -1.56 4.88 -7.51
C ARG A 52 -0.13 4.46 -7.86
N ALA A 53 0.08 3.97 -9.07
CA ALA A 53 1.41 3.64 -9.58
C ALA A 53 2.29 4.89 -9.64
N GLY A 54 1.76 6.01 -10.14
CA GLY A 54 2.46 7.29 -10.15
C GLY A 54 2.83 7.76 -8.73
N LEU A 55 1.89 7.71 -7.79
CA LEU A 55 2.15 8.09 -6.39
C LEU A 55 3.24 7.21 -5.75
N LEU A 56 3.13 5.89 -5.87
CA LEU A 56 4.08 4.96 -5.23
C LEU A 56 5.44 4.92 -5.93
N ALA A 57 5.47 5.00 -7.25
CA ALA A 57 6.71 5.14 -8.01
C ALA A 57 7.45 6.43 -7.64
N LEU A 58 6.72 7.54 -7.46
CA LEU A 58 7.30 8.79 -7.00
C LEU A 58 7.85 8.66 -5.58
N ILE A 59 7.06 8.14 -4.63
CA ILE A 59 7.51 7.97 -3.23
C ILE A 59 8.75 7.09 -3.14
N PHE A 60 8.76 5.94 -3.80
CA PHE A 60 9.91 5.02 -3.76
C PHE A 60 11.10 5.52 -4.57
N GLY A 61 10.85 6.17 -5.71
CA GLY A 61 11.90 6.81 -6.50
C GLY A 61 12.60 7.92 -5.71
N VAL A 62 11.84 8.77 -5.01
CA VAL A 62 12.38 9.80 -4.12
C VAL A 62 13.15 9.16 -2.97
N ALA A 63 12.61 8.12 -2.33
CA ALA A 63 13.30 7.40 -1.26
C ALA A 63 14.64 6.82 -1.75
N ALA A 64 14.67 6.22 -2.94
CA ALA A 64 15.88 5.69 -3.56
C ALA A 64 16.89 6.78 -3.93
N SER A 65 16.44 7.97 -4.36
CA SER A 65 17.33 9.08 -4.70
C SER A 65 17.91 9.80 -3.48
N VAL A 66 17.14 9.90 -2.39
CA VAL A 66 17.65 10.44 -1.12
C VAL A 66 18.61 9.43 -0.49
N GLY A 67 18.31 8.14 -0.62
CA GLY A 67 19.07 7.06 -0.02
C GLY A 67 19.00 7.06 1.51
N LEU A 68 19.58 6.03 2.13
CA LEU A 68 19.73 5.96 3.59
C LEU A 68 21.10 6.47 4.08
N ALA A 69 21.80 7.29 3.29
CA ALA A 69 23.18 7.70 3.60
C ALA A 69 23.33 8.46 4.94
N THR A 70 22.24 9.02 5.48
CA THR A 70 22.20 9.79 6.74
C THR A 70 21.40 9.12 7.86
N LEU A 71 20.81 7.94 7.64
CA LEU A 71 19.99 7.25 8.62
C LEU A 71 20.80 6.11 9.25
N SER A 72 21.13 6.23 10.53
CA SER A 72 21.76 5.14 11.26
C SER A 72 20.81 3.94 11.36
N SER A 73 21.34 2.72 11.25
CA SER A 73 20.58 1.46 11.39
C SER A 73 19.68 1.47 12.64
N GLY A 74 20.19 2.00 13.76
CA GLY A 74 19.43 2.15 15.00
C GLY A 74 18.19 3.06 14.89
N MET A 75 18.27 4.15 14.13
CA MET A 75 17.10 5.02 13.88
C MET A 75 16.06 4.32 12.98
N ALA A 76 16.50 3.60 11.95
CA ALA A 76 15.59 2.86 11.07
C ALA A 76 14.83 1.77 11.85
N MET A 77 15.54 1.02 12.71
CA MET A 77 14.94 0.03 13.60
C MET A 77 13.96 0.68 14.59
N ALA A 78 14.36 1.75 15.28
CA ALA A 78 13.50 2.45 16.24
C ALA A 78 12.23 3.00 15.57
N MET A 79 12.35 3.53 14.35
CA MET A 79 11.24 4.08 13.59
C MET A 79 10.28 2.98 13.11
N LEU A 80 10.80 1.84 12.61
CA LEU A 80 9.99 0.68 12.25
C LEU A 80 9.28 0.06 13.46
N ALA A 81 9.98 -0.08 14.59
CA ALA A 81 9.41 -0.60 15.84
C ALA A 81 8.33 0.33 16.40
N ALA A 82 8.58 1.64 16.41
CA ALA A 82 7.61 2.64 16.84
C ALA A 82 6.37 2.63 15.94
N ILE A 83 6.53 2.56 14.61
CA ILE A 83 5.41 2.49 13.68
C ILE A 83 4.63 1.19 13.84
N GLY A 84 5.29 0.05 14.02
CA GLY A 84 4.64 -1.24 14.26
C GLY A 84 3.87 -1.26 15.59
N LEU A 85 4.44 -0.66 16.64
CA LEU A 85 3.77 -0.50 17.93
C LEU A 85 2.55 0.41 17.82
N VAL A 86 2.70 1.60 17.19
CA VAL A 86 1.59 2.52 16.94
C VAL A 86 0.50 1.85 16.11
N TYR A 87 0.87 1.06 15.09
CA TYR A 87 -0.09 0.32 14.26
C TYR A 87 -0.90 -0.69 15.09
N LEU A 88 -0.24 -1.49 15.95
CA LEU A 88 -0.92 -2.44 16.85
C LEU A 88 -1.80 -1.74 17.90
N VAL A 89 -1.31 -0.66 18.50
CA VAL A 89 -2.06 0.13 19.50
C VAL A 89 -3.27 0.81 18.85
N THR A 90 -3.10 1.42 17.68
CA THR A 90 -4.19 2.09 16.95
C THR A 90 -5.30 1.12 16.59
N ARG A 91 -4.96 -0.12 16.20
CA ARG A 91 -5.95 -1.18 15.97
C ARG A 91 -6.71 -1.54 17.25
N ARG A 92 -6.04 -1.58 18.40
CA ARG A 92 -6.65 -1.94 19.69
C ARG A 92 -7.57 -0.86 20.24
N VAL A 93 -7.33 0.41 19.90
CA VAL A 93 -8.05 1.58 20.42
C VAL A 93 -9.19 2.05 19.49
N TYR A 94 -9.40 1.40 18.33
CA TYR A 94 -10.49 1.73 17.39
C TYR A 94 -10.52 3.23 17.01
N LEU A 95 -9.34 3.84 16.82
CA LEU A 95 -9.29 5.19 16.29
C LEU A 95 -9.76 5.17 14.82
N PRO A 96 -10.67 6.07 14.40
CA PRO A 96 -11.03 6.20 12.99
C PRO A 96 -9.77 6.48 12.17
N VAL A 97 -9.36 5.49 11.38
CA VAL A 97 -8.04 5.49 10.73
C VAL A 97 -7.97 6.63 9.71
N PRO A 98 -7.04 7.60 9.87
CA PRO A 98 -6.94 8.73 8.97
C PRO A 98 -6.54 8.26 7.57
N HIS A 99 -7.26 8.71 6.55
CA HIS A 99 -6.89 8.47 5.16
C HIS A 99 -6.08 9.68 4.69
N LEU A 100 -4.82 9.49 4.28
CA LEU A 100 -4.03 10.57 3.73
C LEU A 100 -4.54 10.89 2.31
N LYS A 101 -5.14 12.08 2.18
CA LYS A 101 -5.75 12.57 0.94
C LYS A 101 -4.71 13.35 0.12
N PHE A 102 -3.80 12.66 -0.57
CA PHE A 102 -2.79 13.34 -1.40
C PHE A 102 -3.41 14.15 -2.55
N PHE A 103 -4.65 13.84 -2.95
CA PHE A 103 -5.36 14.63 -3.96
C PHE A 103 -5.60 16.09 -3.53
N ARG A 104 -5.66 16.42 -2.23
CA ARG A 104 -5.79 17.80 -1.76
C ARG A 104 -4.52 18.63 -1.96
N LEU A 105 -3.37 17.97 -2.16
CA LEU A 105 -2.11 18.64 -2.49
C LEU A 105 -2.06 19.09 -3.96
N LEU A 106 -2.93 18.54 -4.81
CA LEU A 106 -2.99 18.87 -6.22
C LEU A 106 -4.00 20.02 -6.46
N PRO A 107 -3.64 21.08 -7.21
CA PRO A 107 -4.58 22.15 -7.52
C PRO A 107 -5.80 21.59 -8.27
N GLY A 108 -7.00 21.79 -7.71
CA GLY A 108 -8.26 21.27 -8.27
C GLY A 108 -8.60 19.82 -7.91
N GLY A 109 -7.94 19.22 -6.90
CA GLY A 109 -8.12 17.83 -6.49
C GLY A 109 -9.56 17.37 -6.21
N ASP A 110 -10.43 18.29 -5.80
CA ASP A 110 -11.84 17.98 -5.52
C ASP A 110 -12.66 17.69 -6.79
N ARG A 111 -12.19 18.09 -7.97
CA ARG A 111 -12.84 17.79 -9.27
C ARG A 111 -12.36 16.49 -9.93
N LEU A 112 -11.40 15.79 -9.33
CA LEU A 112 -10.84 14.56 -9.87
C LEU A 112 -11.87 13.40 -9.85
N SER A 113 -11.74 12.48 -10.80
CA SER A 113 -12.58 11.29 -10.86
C SER A 113 -12.41 10.40 -9.62
N GLN A 114 -13.41 9.59 -9.33
CA GLN A 114 -13.41 8.75 -8.13
C GLN A 114 -12.24 7.73 -8.12
N GLY A 115 -11.84 7.24 -9.30
CA GLY A 115 -10.68 6.35 -9.45
C GLY A 115 -9.36 7.05 -9.11
N VAL A 116 -9.16 8.27 -9.60
CA VAL A 116 -7.97 9.09 -9.26
C VAL A 116 -7.94 9.41 -7.77
N LYS A 117 -9.08 9.84 -7.19
CA LYS A 117 -9.16 10.11 -5.74
C LYS A 117 -8.77 8.89 -4.91
N LEU A 118 -9.28 7.70 -5.25
CA LEU A 118 -8.93 6.46 -4.55
C LEU A 118 -7.46 6.06 -4.75
N GLY A 119 -6.89 6.34 -5.92
CA GLY A 119 -5.47 6.10 -6.20
C GLY A 119 -4.53 7.03 -5.43
N LEU A 120 -4.93 8.29 -5.25
CA LEU A 120 -4.23 9.31 -4.46
C LEU A 120 -4.59 9.33 -2.97
N THR A 121 -5.47 8.43 -2.51
CA THR A 121 -5.67 8.23 -1.07
C THR A 121 -4.81 7.07 -0.60
N LEU A 122 -3.90 7.33 0.33
CA LEU A 122 -3.13 6.29 1.00
C LEU A 122 -3.74 6.04 2.38
N PRO A 123 -4.29 4.85 2.65
CA PRO A 123 -4.83 4.52 3.96
C PRO A 123 -3.69 4.40 4.98
N ALA A 124 -3.81 5.02 6.17
CA ALA A 124 -2.71 5.04 7.15
C ALA A 124 -2.26 3.65 7.62
N CYS A 125 -3.17 2.69 7.62
CA CYS A 125 -2.91 1.26 7.85
C CYS A 125 -1.95 0.60 6.83
N THR A 126 -1.84 1.13 5.60
CA THR A 126 -0.90 0.64 4.58
C THR A 126 0.46 1.34 4.66
N LEU A 127 0.55 2.41 5.46
CA LEU A 127 1.74 3.22 5.61
C LEU A 127 2.95 2.41 6.13
N PRO A 128 2.82 1.48 7.11
CA PRO A 128 3.93 0.63 7.52
C PRO A 128 4.47 -0.24 6.37
N LEU A 129 3.59 -0.81 5.55
CA LEU A 129 3.97 -1.65 4.41
C LEU A 129 4.70 -0.84 3.34
N VAL A 130 4.18 0.35 3.02
CA VAL A 130 4.82 1.30 2.09
C VAL A 130 6.17 1.74 2.64
N LEU A 131 6.29 1.96 3.95
CA LEU A 131 7.54 2.37 4.60
C LEU A 131 8.61 1.28 4.51
N ILE A 132 8.27 0.01 4.74
CA ILE A 132 9.22 -1.11 4.57
C ILE A 132 9.78 -1.12 3.15
N VAL A 133 8.91 -1.06 2.13
CA VAL A 133 9.35 -1.06 0.72
C VAL A 133 10.14 0.20 0.37
N GLY A 134 9.77 1.34 0.97
CA GLY A 134 10.51 2.60 0.84
C GLY A 134 11.93 2.52 1.41
N ILE A 135 12.10 1.93 2.59
CA ILE A 135 13.42 1.70 3.20
C ILE A 135 14.25 0.75 2.31
N LEU A 136 13.66 -0.35 1.85
CA LEU A 136 14.35 -1.27 0.93
C LEU A 136 14.75 -0.59 -0.38
N SER A 137 13.91 0.32 -0.89
CA SER A 137 14.18 1.11 -2.09
C SER A 137 15.34 2.09 -1.87
N ALA A 138 15.37 2.75 -0.70
CA ALA A 138 16.43 3.66 -0.30
C ALA A 138 17.77 2.95 -0.04
N LEU A 139 17.74 1.73 0.51
CA LEU A 139 18.91 0.86 0.63
C LEU A 139 19.42 0.35 -0.72
N ALA A 140 18.53 0.13 -1.69
CA ALA A 140 18.92 -0.33 -3.02
C ALA A 140 19.63 0.76 -3.84
N GLN A 141 19.49 2.04 -3.48
CA GLN A 141 20.08 3.23 -4.15
C GLN A 141 19.90 3.30 -5.67
N GLN A 142 18.94 2.55 -6.23
CA GLN A 142 18.66 2.51 -7.66
C GLN A 142 17.23 2.99 -7.92
N ALA A 143 17.11 4.25 -8.34
CA ALA A 143 15.82 4.89 -8.57
C ALA A 143 14.94 4.13 -9.56
N LEU A 144 15.52 3.57 -10.63
CA LEU A 144 14.76 2.81 -11.63
C LEU A 144 14.11 1.56 -11.04
N LEU A 145 14.84 0.81 -10.20
CA LEU A 145 14.29 -0.37 -9.54
C LEU A 145 13.21 -0.01 -8.53
N ALA A 146 13.39 1.09 -7.81
CA ALA A 146 12.40 1.59 -6.85
C ALA A 146 11.10 2.04 -7.53
N ILE A 147 11.20 2.72 -8.68
CA ILE A 147 10.05 3.10 -9.51
C ILE A 147 9.30 1.85 -9.98
N LEU A 148 10.01 0.83 -10.49
CA LEU A 148 9.41 -0.43 -10.92
C LEU A 148 8.77 -1.18 -9.75
N ALA A 149 9.41 -1.19 -8.58
CA ALA A 149 8.87 -1.76 -7.36
C ALA A 149 7.58 -1.04 -6.91
N GLY A 150 7.52 0.29 -7.06
CA GLY A 150 6.31 1.08 -6.80
C GLY A 150 5.16 0.74 -7.74
N GLY A 151 5.46 0.56 -9.02
CA GLY A 151 4.49 0.04 -10.00
C GLY A 151 3.98 -1.35 -9.65
N LEU A 152 4.89 -2.27 -9.29
CA LEU A 152 4.55 -3.64 -8.90
C LEU A 152 3.70 -3.68 -7.63
N PHE A 153 4.05 -2.89 -6.61
CA PHE A 153 3.26 -2.74 -5.40
C PHE A 153 1.85 -2.22 -5.73
N ALA A 154 1.75 -1.18 -6.56
CA ALA A 154 0.47 -0.61 -6.96
C ALA A 154 -0.42 -1.62 -7.70
N LEU A 155 0.17 -2.45 -8.56
CA LEU A 155 -0.51 -3.52 -9.29
C LEU A 155 -1.03 -4.59 -8.33
N MET A 156 -0.17 -5.16 -7.48
CA MET A 156 -0.59 -6.18 -6.51
C MET A 156 -1.63 -5.66 -5.53
N PHE A 157 -1.50 -4.40 -5.11
CA PHE A 157 -2.46 -3.74 -4.23
C PHE A 157 -3.83 -3.50 -4.90
N SER A 158 -3.86 -3.30 -6.22
CA SER A 158 -5.11 -3.03 -6.95
C SER A 158 -5.73 -4.29 -7.56
N LEU A 159 -4.98 -5.38 -7.64
CA LEU A 159 -5.36 -6.60 -8.34
C LEU A 159 -6.71 -7.19 -7.87
N PRO A 160 -6.98 -7.34 -6.56
CA PRO A 160 -8.27 -7.86 -6.13
C PRO A 160 -9.44 -6.88 -6.39
N THR A 161 -9.15 -5.58 -6.53
CA THR A 161 -10.15 -4.57 -6.90
C THR A 161 -10.52 -4.71 -8.37
N VAL A 162 -9.51 -4.88 -9.24
CA VAL A 162 -9.72 -5.13 -10.67
C VAL A 162 -10.52 -6.42 -10.83
N TRP A 163 -10.14 -7.49 -10.13
CA TRP A 163 -10.87 -8.76 -10.13
C TRP A 163 -12.33 -8.59 -9.69
N GLY A 164 -12.57 -7.91 -8.56
CA GLY A 164 -13.90 -7.67 -8.02
C GLY A 164 -14.77 -6.78 -8.92
N SER A 165 -14.18 -5.84 -9.67
CA SER A 165 -14.91 -5.03 -10.65
C SER A 165 -15.26 -5.79 -11.93
N ALA A 166 -14.52 -6.87 -12.23
CA ALA A 166 -14.72 -7.70 -13.42
C ALA A 166 -15.77 -8.79 -13.18
N HIS A 167 -15.70 -9.48 -12.05
CA HIS A 167 -16.55 -10.65 -11.72
C HIS A 167 -17.71 -10.32 -10.75
N GLY A 168 -17.71 -9.10 -10.18
CA GLY A 168 -18.64 -8.74 -9.11
C GLY A 168 -18.20 -9.31 -7.75
N MET A 169 -18.82 -8.83 -6.67
CA MET A 169 -18.56 -9.34 -5.31
C MET A 169 -19.85 -9.89 -4.70
N GLY A 170 -20.04 -11.19 -4.88
CA GLY A 170 -21.07 -11.97 -4.19
C GLY A 170 -20.81 -12.09 -2.68
N ALA A 171 -21.74 -12.78 -1.99
CA ALA A 171 -21.66 -12.99 -0.54
C ALA A 171 -20.39 -13.76 -0.13
N ASP A 172 -20.01 -14.78 -0.90
CA ASP A 172 -18.83 -15.61 -0.61
C ASP A 172 -17.51 -14.84 -0.72
N ALA A 173 -17.39 -13.99 -1.75
CA ALA A 173 -16.23 -13.13 -1.91
C ALA A 173 -16.10 -12.14 -0.73
N ARG A 174 -17.20 -11.55 -0.27
CA ARG A 174 -17.19 -10.67 0.91
C ARG A 174 -16.82 -11.42 2.19
N ALA A 175 -17.33 -12.64 2.37
CA ALA A 175 -16.99 -13.48 3.51
C ALA A 175 -15.50 -13.87 3.52
N PHE A 176 -14.94 -14.22 2.36
CA PHE A 176 -13.50 -14.47 2.22
C PHE A 176 -12.68 -13.22 2.53
N LEU A 177 -13.04 -12.07 1.96
CA LEU A 177 -12.35 -10.80 2.21
C LEU A 177 -12.40 -10.41 3.69
N SER A 178 -13.53 -10.60 4.37
CA SER A 178 -13.65 -10.31 5.81
C SER A 178 -12.76 -11.21 6.67
N ARG A 179 -12.63 -12.50 6.31
CA ARG A 179 -11.71 -13.43 6.98
C ARG A 179 -10.26 -13.04 6.74
N ALA A 180 -9.89 -12.76 5.49
CA ALA A 180 -8.55 -12.30 5.16
C ALA A 180 -8.21 -10.96 5.86
N ALA A 181 -9.17 -10.06 6.00
CA ALA A 181 -9.04 -8.80 6.75
C ALA A 181 -8.68 -8.98 8.22
N SER A 182 -9.24 -10.03 8.83
CA SER A 182 -8.99 -10.31 10.23
C SER A 182 -7.57 -10.83 10.48
N LEU A 183 -6.98 -11.50 9.48
CA LEU A 183 -5.66 -12.14 9.51
C LEU A 183 -4.53 -11.22 9.03
N SER A 184 -4.78 -10.33 8.06
CA SER A 184 -3.76 -9.42 7.51
C SER A 184 -2.98 -8.64 8.57
N PRO A 185 -3.59 -8.02 9.61
CA PRO A 185 -2.85 -7.21 10.57
C PRO A 185 -1.89 -8.03 11.44
N TYR A 186 -2.21 -9.30 11.71
CA TYR A 186 -1.29 -10.19 12.43
C TYR A 186 -0.08 -10.54 11.57
N PHE A 187 -0.31 -10.78 10.28
CA PHE A 187 0.75 -11.06 9.32
C PHE A 187 1.64 -9.82 9.11
N THR A 188 1.04 -8.63 8.97
CA THR A 188 1.76 -7.35 8.87
C THR A 188 2.60 -7.08 10.12
N ALA A 189 2.05 -7.31 11.32
CA ALA A 189 2.78 -7.14 12.58
C ALA A 189 3.95 -8.13 12.69
N PHE A 190 3.74 -9.40 12.32
CA PHE A 190 4.79 -10.42 12.29
C PHE A 190 5.91 -10.04 11.31
N LEU A 191 5.58 -9.53 10.13
CA LEU A 191 6.54 -9.01 9.16
C LEU A 191 7.33 -7.80 9.68
N LEU A 192 6.68 -6.84 10.33
CA LEU A 192 7.33 -5.67 10.90
C LEU A 192 8.32 -6.06 12.02
N TRP A 193 7.90 -6.96 12.92
CA TRP A 193 8.75 -7.48 13.99
C TRP A 193 9.89 -8.35 13.45
N GLY A 194 9.61 -9.20 12.47
CA GLY A 194 10.62 -10.01 11.80
C GLY A 194 11.66 -9.14 11.08
N ALA A 195 11.22 -8.09 10.38
CA ALA A 195 12.12 -7.14 9.73
C ALA A 195 12.97 -6.36 10.75
N ALA A 196 12.36 -5.89 11.85
CA ALA A 196 13.08 -5.22 12.93
C ALA A 196 14.12 -6.13 13.59
N PHE A 197 13.77 -7.40 13.84
CA PHE A 197 14.68 -8.40 14.39
C PHE A 197 15.83 -8.72 13.43
N LEU A 198 15.53 -8.81 12.13
CA LEU A 198 16.55 -9.10 11.12
C LEU A 198 17.54 -7.94 10.98
N ILE A 199 17.06 -6.69 10.99
CA ILE A 199 17.92 -5.49 11.05
C ILE A 199 18.78 -5.51 12.31
N TRP A 200 18.20 -5.84 13.46
CA TRP A 200 18.94 -5.94 14.72
C TRP A 200 20.06 -6.98 14.67
N GLN A 201 19.80 -8.13 14.03
CA GLN A 201 20.78 -9.21 13.92
C GLN A 201 21.86 -8.93 12.88
N THR A 202 21.54 -8.26 11.77
CA THR A 202 22.49 -8.01 10.68
C THR A 202 23.26 -6.71 10.83
N GLY A 203 22.82 -5.78 11.69
CA GLY A 203 23.52 -4.52 11.96
C GLY A 203 23.59 -3.56 10.77
N VAL A 204 22.76 -3.77 9.74
CA VAL A 204 22.64 -2.95 8.53
C VAL A 204 21.67 -1.79 8.75
#